data_AF-A0A951P761-F1
#
_entry.id   AF-A0A951P761-F1
#
_cell.length_a   1.000
_cell.length_b   1.000
_cell.length_c   1.000
_cell.angle_alpha   90.00
_cell.angle_beta   90.00
_cell.angle_gamma   90.00
#
_symmetry.space_group_name_H-M   'P 1'
#
loop_
_entity.id
_entity.type
_entity.pdbx_description
1 polymer ?
#
loop_
_entity_poly.entity_id
_entity_poly.type
_entity_poly.pdbx_seq_one_letter_code
_entity_poly.pdbx_strand_id
1 'polypeptide(L)'
;MKFFVIANCQQSPLVSILRYNGIDIESFSKPIHLVNRDDAEEIRRRAASSDAVIIQYNQSSMLTELELDPASIQASCQRVCVIPNIYTGINHPTFITFSSMLSSLSDEGKNLIKRLAVGLYYDCLPHAALSLDIPLHELTGVIENTTLSSPSLILEYLSELRTREKNCNVKISDYLESNACKSYLFYSLNHPVNDVLRELCSRILNYYELSNDLKIRVKPYLSNYRLPIYPFVSKALGLSGKPNWPFGGDENDHEMRLECGQFDHFERYTTVAGRSEWNELRERVESNGVYHKTIQILHEVF
;
A
#
# COMPACT_ATOMS: atom_id res chain seq x y z
N MET A 1 -9.44 -14.51 26.15
CA MET A 1 -10.28 -13.86 25.12
C MET A 1 -9.73 -14.27 23.78
N LYS A 2 -10.50 -15.03 23.01
CA LYS A 2 -10.15 -15.54 21.71
C LYS A 2 -10.53 -14.52 20.63
N PHE A 3 -9.54 -14.08 19.86
CA PHE A 3 -9.71 -13.14 18.77
C PHE A 3 -9.71 -13.83 17.41
N PHE A 4 -10.47 -13.28 16.47
CA PHE A 4 -10.41 -13.65 15.06
C PHE A 4 -10.14 -12.44 14.18
N VAL A 5 -9.18 -12.54 13.25
CA VAL A 5 -8.81 -11.46 12.33
C VAL A 5 -9.31 -11.75 10.93
N ILE A 6 -9.97 -10.76 10.32
CA ILE A 6 -10.43 -10.75 8.95
C ILE A 6 -9.80 -9.53 8.24
N ALA A 7 -8.74 -9.74 7.48
CA ALA A 7 -8.00 -8.66 6.80
C ALA A 7 -7.34 -9.15 5.49
N ASN A 8 -6.73 -8.21 4.75
CA ASN A 8 -5.97 -8.48 3.53
C ASN A 8 -4.59 -9.09 3.83
N CYS A 9 -3.57 -8.84 3.01
CA CYS A 9 -2.21 -9.32 3.25
C CYS A 9 -1.63 -8.87 4.62
N GLN A 10 -2.18 -7.83 5.24
CA GLN A 10 -1.79 -7.35 6.58
C GLN A 10 -2.26 -8.28 7.71
N GLN A 11 -3.17 -9.22 7.45
CA GLN A 11 -3.70 -10.18 8.43
C GLN A 11 -2.60 -11.00 9.12
N SER A 12 -1.73 -11.65 8.34
CA SER A 12 -0.69 -12.52 8.88
C SER A 12 0.30 -11.79 9.79
N PRO A 13 0.83 -10.60 9.42
CA PRO A 13 1.61 -9.77 10.33
C PRO A 13 0.88 -9.42 11.63
N LEU A 14 -0.37 -8.96 11.56
CA LEU A 14 -1.15 -8.60 12.76
C LEU A 14 -1.31 -9.79 13.71
N VAL A 15 -1.73 -10.93 13.18
CA VAL A 15 -1.87 -12.19 13.93
C VAL A 15 -0.53 -12.61 14.53
N SER A 16 0.57 -12.51 13.78
CA SER A 16 1.88 -12.89 14.28
C SER A 16 2.35 -11.98 15.41
N ILE A 17 2.14 -10.65 15.32
CA ILE A 17 2.54 -9.70 16.35
C ILE A 17 1.71 -9.94 17.62
N LEU A 18 0.38 -10.00 17.48
CA LEU A 18 -0.51 -10.19 18.63
C LEU A 18 -0.26 -11.54 19.31
N ARG A 19 -0.13 -12.63 18.55
CA ARG A 19 0.18 -13.97 19.08
C ARG A 19 1.54 -14.02 19.77
N TYR A 20 2.55 -13.34 19.23
CA TYR A 20 3.87 -13.26 19.86
C TYR A 20 3.83 -12.58 21.23
N ASN A 21 2.81 -11.75 21.49
CA ASN A 21 2.57 -11.08 22.75
C ASN A 21 1.49 -11.76 23.60
N GLY A 22 1.26 -13.07 23.40
CA GLY A 22 0.39 -13.88 24.25
C GLY A 22 -1.11 -13.69 24.02
N ILE A 23 -1.51 -12.97 22.97
CA ILE A 23 -2.91 -12.85 22.59
C ILE A 23 -3.36 -14.16 21.91
N ASP A 24 -4.43 -14.76 22.42
CA ASP A 24 -5.08 -15.91 21.77
C ASP A 24 -5.84 -15.42 20.54
N ILE A 25 -5.23 -15.59 19.37
CA ILE A 25 -5.71 -15.02 18.11
C ILE A 25 -5.50 -15.97 16.94
N GLU A 26 -6.52 -16.06 16.10
CA GLU A 26 -6.50 -16.78 14.84
C GLU A 26 -6.98 -15.91 13.68
N SER A 27 -6.79 -16.42 12.47
CA SER A 27 -7.32 -15.82 11.26
C SER A 27 -7.65 -16.91 10.26
N PHE A 28 -8.35 -16.54 9.20
CA PHE A 28 -8.49 -17.43 8.05
C PHE A 28 -7.15 -17.63 7.34
N SER A 29 -6.99 -18.73 6.60
CA SER A 29 -5.73 -19.04 5.89
C SER A 29 -5.52 -18.14 4.68
N LYS A 30 -6.60 -17.69 4.03
CA LYS A 30 -6.58 -16.77 2.90
C LYS A 30 -6.80 -15.32 3.39
N PRO A 31 -6.17 -14.32 2.74
CA PRO A 31 -6.53 -12.93 2.93
C PRO A 31 -7.92 -12.65 2.35
N ILE A 32 -8.61 -11.65 2.90
CA ILE A 32 -10.04 -11.37 2.62
C ILE A 32 -10.35 -11.14 1.13
N HIS A 33 -9.41 -10.64 0.34
CA HIS A 33 -9.61 -10.38 -1.09
C HIS A 33 -9.49 -11.64 -1.98
N LEU A 34 -9.12 -12.79 -1.40
CA LEU A 34 -9.04 -14.10 -2.08
C LEU A 34 -10.12 -15.07 -1.59
N VAL A 35 -11.04 -14.61 -0.77
CA VAL A 35 -12.12 -15.40 -0.16
C VAL A 35 -13.23 -15.62 -1.18
N ASN A 36 -13.71 -16.85 -1.29
CA ASN A 36 -14.89 -17.21 -2.07
C ASN A 36 -16.12 -17.45 -1.16
N ARG A 37 -17.23 -17.93 -1.73
CA ARG A 37 -18.47 -18.17 -0.98
C ARG A 37 -18.33 -19.23 0.11
N ASP A 38 -17.68 -20.35 -0.19
CA ASP A 38 -17.47 -21.45 0.78
C ASP A 38 -16.56 -21.00 1.93
N ASP A 39 -15.51 -20.24 1.62
CA ASP A 39 -14.63 -19.62 2.61
C ASP A 39 -15.41 -18.65 3.52
N ALA A 40 -16.36 -17.89 2.96
CA ALA A 40 -17.13 -16.88 3.70
C ALA A 40 -18.03 -17.49 4.77
N GLU A 41 -18.68 -18.63 4.49
CA GLU A 41 -19.47 -19.36 5.49
C GLU A 41 -18.63 -19.78 6.70
N GLU A 42 -17.44 -20.32 6.44
CA GLU A 42 -16.50 -20.71 7.49
C GLU A 42 -15.97 -19.50 8.29
N ILE A 43 -15.68 -18.39 7.61
CA ILE A 43 -15.26 -17.13 8.26
C ILE A 43 -16.36 -16.63 9.20
N ARG A 44 -17.61 -16.59 8.75
CA ARG A 44 -18.76 -16.15 9.59
C ARG A 44 -18.93 -17.07 10.79
N ARG A 45 -18.83 -18.39 10.60
CA ARG A 45 -18.92 -19.36 11.71
C ARG A 45 -17.81 -19.14 12.75
N ARG A 46 -16.57 -18.91 12.32
CA ARG A 46 -15.44 -18.63 13.23
C ARG A 46 -15.60 -17.29 13.94
N ALA A 47 -16.01 -16.25 13.22
CA ALA A 47 -16.28 -14.93 13.78
C ALA A 47 -17.35 -15.00 14.89
N ALA A 48 -18.47 -15.69 14.64
CA ALA A 48 -19.53 -15.88 15.62
C ALA A 48 -19.11 -16.68 16.86
N SER A 49 -18.13 -17.59 16.71
CA SER A 49 -17.58 -18.38 17.83
C SER A 49 -16.45 -17.71 18.61
N SER A 50 -16.03 -16.50 18.20
CA SER A 50 -14.93 -15.76 18.82
C SER A 50 -15.44 -14.74 19.82
N ASP A 51 -14.63 -14.45 20.85
CA ASP A 51 -14.99 -13.44 21.86
C ASP A 51 -14.91 -12.01 21.29
N ALA A 52 -14.03 -11.81 20.30
CA ALA A 52 -13.83 -10.55 19.62
C ALA A 52 -13.35 -10.76 18.17
N VAL A 53 -13.73 -9.84 17.29
CA VAL A 53 -13.31 -9.86 15.87
C VAL A 53 -12.60 -8.56 15.52
N ILE A 54 -11.43 -8.67 14.90
CA ILE A 54 -10.72 -7.54 14.28
C ILE A 54 -10.96 -7.64 12.78
N ILE A 55 -11.62 -6.64 12.20
CA ILE A 55 -11.95 -6.63 10.77
C ILE A 55 -11.39 -5.38 10.09
N GLN A 56 -10.76 -5.56 8.94
CA GLN A 56 -10.27 -4.47 8.13
C GLN A 56 -11.40 -3.88 7.28
N TYR A 57 -11.60 -2.57 7.36
CA TYR A 57 -12.56 -1.86 6.54
C TYR A 57 -12.20 -1.98 5.05
N ASN A 58 -13.19 -2.39 4.25
CA ASN A 58 -13.07 -2.54 2.80
C ASN A 58 -14.40 -2.17 2.14
N GLN A 59 -14.35 -1.45 1.01
CA GLN A 59 -15.52 -0.96 0.28
C GLN A 59 -15.95 -1.89 -0.86
N SER A 60 -15.35 -3.08 -0.97
CA SER A 60 -15.68 -4.04 -2.02
C SER A 60 -17.12 -4.56 -1.86
N SER A 61 -17.95 -4.36 -2.88
CA SER A 61 -19.32 -4.90 -2.94
C SER A 61 -19.36 -6.41 -2.79
N MET A 62 -18.33 -7.11 -3.31
CA MET A 62 -18.17 -8.56 -3.15
C MET A 62 -18.15 -8.97 -1.67
N LEU A 63 -17.52 -8.18 -0.79
CA LEU A 63 -17.50 -8.51 0.64
C LEU A 63 -18.85 -8.30 1.30
N THR A 64 -19.61 -7.29 0.86
CA THR A 64 -20.99 -7.10 1.30
C THR A 64 -21.88 -8.24 0.83
N GLU A 65 -21.75 -8.69 -0.43
CA GLU A 65 -22.47 -9.85 -0.97
C GLU A 65 -22.13 -11.16 -0.24
N LEU A 66 -20.90 -11.27 0.27
CA LEU A 66 -20.45 -12.40 1.09
C LEU A 66 -20.75 -12.23 2.58
N GLU A 67 -21.44 -11.15 3.00
CA GLU A 67 -21.73 -10.84 4.40
C GLU A 67 -20.45 -10.78 5.28
N LEU A 68 -19.35 -10.31 4.69
CA LEU A 68 -18.03 -10.14 5.32
C LEU A 68 -17.63 -8.66 5.49
N ASP A 69 -18.55 -7.73 5.28
CA ASP A 69 -18.35 -6.33 5.64
C ASP A 69 -18.52 -6.12 7.17
N PRO A 70 -18.01 -5.01 7.73
CA PRO A 70 -18.10 -4.77 9.17
C PRO A 70 -19.51 -4.81 9.76
N ALA A 71 -20.54 -4.34 9.06
CA ALA A 71 -21.90 -4.31 9.58
C ALA A 71 -22.47 -5.73 9.67
N SER A 72 -22.23 -6.55 8.64
CA SER A 72 -22.63 -7.98 8.64
C SER A 72 -21.95 -8.78 9.76
N ILE A 73 -20.66 -8.54 9.99
CA ILE A 73 -19.94 -9.20 11.09
C ILE A 73 -20.42 -8.71 12.46
N GLN A 74 -20.72 -7.42 12.62
CA GLN A 74 -21.30 -6.86 13.85
C GLN A 74 -22.66 -7.44 14.19
N ALA A 75 -23.46 -7.86 13.19
CA ALA A 75 -24.74 -8.51 13.43
C ALA A 75 -24.59 -9.91 14.07
N SER A 76 -23.43 -10.56 13.93
CA SER A 76 -23.16 -11.91 14.43
C SER A 76 -22.15 -11.98 15.59
N CYS A 77 -21.42 -10.91 15.87
CA CYS A 77 -20.43 -10.83 16.95
C CYS A 77 -20.57 -9.52 17.72
N GLN A 78 -20.61 -9.59 19.06
CA GLN A 78 -20.84 -8.42 19.91
C GLN A 78 -19.63 -7.47 19.99
N ARG A 79 -18.41 -7.95 19.78
CA ARG A 79 -17.17 -7.17 20.00
C ARG A 79 -16.32 -7.08 18.74
N VAL A 80 -16.70 -6.20 17.83
CA VAL A 80 -15.99 -5.98 16.56
C VAL A 80 -15.16 -4.70 16.60
N CYS A 81 -13.86 -4.82 16.33
CA CYS A 81 -12.94 -3.71 16.11
C CYS A 81 -12.67 -3.55 14.61
N VAL A 82 -13.18 -2.47 14.03
CA VAL A 82 -12.94 -2.10 12.64
C VAL A 82 -11.63 -1.30 12.54
N ILE A 83 -10.69 -1.78 11.74
CA ILE A 83 -9.37 -1.18 11.51
C ILE A 83 -9.24 -0.71 10.05
N PRO A 84 -8.39 0.27 9.74
CA PRO A 84 -8.25 0.74 8.37
C PRO A 84 -7.46 -0.27 7.52
N ASN A 85 -7.76 -0.30 6.22
CA ASN A 85 -6.78 -0.78 5.26
C ASN A 85 -5.66 0.26 5.12
N ILE A 86 -4.49 -0.04 5.68
CA ILE A 86 -3.34 0.86 5.63
C ILE A 86 -2.76 0.85 4.21
N TYR A 87 -3.27 1.77 3.40
CA TYR A 87 -2.88 2.01 2.03
C TYR A 87 -2.59 3.50 1.84
N THR A 88 -1.37 3.86 1.45
CA THR A 88 -0.98 5.25 1.17
C THR A 88 0.27 5.32 0.31
N GLY A 89 0.37 6.38 -0.52
CA GLY A 89 1.53 6.68 -1.34
C GLY A 89 2.57 7.59 -0.67
N ILE A 90 2.55 7.75 0.66
CA ILE A 90 3.40 8.74 1.35
C ILE A 90 4.91 8.60 1.04
N ASN A 91 5.44 7.37 0.93
CA ASN A 91 6.83 7.14 0.55
C ASN A 91 7.02 6.94 -0.97
N HIS A 92 5.93 6.73 -1.71
CA HIS A 92 5.94 6.35 -3.12
C HIS A 92 4.84 7.11 -3.89
N PRO A 93 4.87 8.46 -3.91
CA PRO A 93 3.74 9.26 -4.35
C PRO A 93 3.44 9.10 -5.84
N THR A 94 4.38 8.63 -6.65
CA THR A 94 4.16 8.45 -8.09
C THR A 94 3.64 7.07 -8.45
N PHE A 95 3.47 6.17 -7.48
CA PHE A 95 3.11 4.78 -7.74
C PHE A 95 1.63 4.52 -7.51
N ILE A 96 1.05 3.68 -8.37
CA ILE A 96 -0.30 3.12 -8.21
C ILE A 96 -0.25 1.60 -8.16
N THR A 97 -1.24 0.99 -7.50
CA THR A 97 -1.42 -0.46 -7.57
C THR A 97 -2.00 -0.82 -8.93
N PHE A 98 -1.32 -1.73 -9.62
CA PHE A 98 -1.62 -2.05 -11.00
C PHE A 98 -2.49 -3.31 -11.15
N SER A 99 -2.56 -4.15 -10.11
CA SER A 99 -3.29 -5.42 -10.12
C SER A 99 -4.79 -5.29 -10.40
N SER A 100 -5.45 -4.23 -9.93
CA SER A 100 -6.86 -3.98 -10.23
C SER A 100 -7.10 -3.51 -11.67
N MET A 101 -6.10 -2.88 -12.30
CA MET A 101 -6.17 -2.48 -13.70
C MET A 101 -6.01 -3.70 -14.62
N LEU A 102 -5.13 -4.63 -14.25
CA LEU A 102 -4.85 -5.85 -15.03
C LEU A 102 -6.08 -6.72 -15.30
N SER A 103 -6.99 -6.85 -14.34
CA SER A 103 -8.18 -7.68 -14.50
C SER A 103 -9.12 -7.18 -15.60
N SER A 104 -9.11 -5.87 -15.87
CA SER A 104 -9.98 -5.25 -16.87
C SER A 104 -9.35 -5.10 -18.26
N LEU A 105 -8.04 -5.28 -18.40
CA LEU A 105 -7.36 -5.18 -19.69
C LEU A 105 -7.76 -6.32 -20.63
N SER A 106 -7.71 -6.03 -21.94
CA SER A 106 -7.73 -7.08 -22.97
C SER A 106 -6.53 -8.04 -22.79
N ASP A 107 -6.62 -9.22 -23.42
CA ASP A 107 -5.53 -10.19 -23.36
C ASP A 107 -4.25 -9.67 -24.02
N GLU A 108 -4.36 -8.82 -25.05
CA GLU A 108 -3.24 -8.09 -25.63
C GLU A 108 -2.58 -7.16 -24.61
N GLY A 109 -3.37 -6.39 -23.85
CA GLY A 109 -2.88 -5.50 -22.80
C GLY A 109 -2.16 -6.27 -21.68
N LYS A 110 -2.74 -7.38 -21.22
CA LYS A 110 -2.11 -8.28 -20.22
C LYS A 110 -0.80 -8.87 -20.75
N ASN A 111 -0.77 -9.33 -22.01
CA ASN A 111 0.43 -9.88 -22.64
C ASN A 111 1.52 -8.82 -22.81
N LEU A 112 1.16 -7.58 -23.13
CA LEU A 112 2.11 -6.48 -23.24
C LEU A 112 2.74 -6.14 -21.89
N ILE A 113 1.95 -6.05 -20.83
CA ILE A 113 2.46 -5.88 -19.46
C ILE A 113 3.43 -6.99 -19.08
N LYS A 114 3.05 -8.23 -19.33
CA LYS A 114 3.90 -9.39 -19.04
C LYS A 114 5.22 -9.32 -19.80
N ARG A 115 5.20 -8.95 -21.09
CA ARG A 115 6.40 -8.80 -21.93
C ARG A 115 7.31 -7.67 -21.46
N LEU A 116 6.75 -6.58 -20.97
CA LEU A 116 7.51 -5.41 -20.52
C LEU A 116 7.92 -5.51 -19.04
N ALA A 117 7.59 -6.63 -18.39
CA ALA A 117 7.88 -6.90 -16.99
C ALA A 117 7.41 -5.76 -16.06
N VAL A 118 6.27 -5.14 -16.40
CA VAL A 118 5.64 -4.15 -15.52
C VAL A 118 5.09 -4.90 -14.31
N GLY A 119 5.59 -4.56 -13.12
CA GLY A 119 5.28 -5.26 -11.88
C GLY A 119 3.85 -5.03 -11.37
N LEU A 120 3.62 -5.37 -10.10
CA LEU A 120 2.33 -5.15 -9.43
C LEU A 120 2.01 -3.66 -9.21
N TYR A 121 2.99 -2.79 -9.42
CA TYR A 121 2.88 -1.35 -9.25
C TYR A 121 3.28 -0.65 -10.55
N TYR A 122 2.58 0.43 -10.86
CA TYR A 122 2.87 1.27 -12.01
C TYR A 122 3.36 2.63 -11.56
N ASP A 123 4.44 3.10 -12.15
CA ASP A 123 5.01 4.40 -11.88
C ASP A 123 4.45 5.44 -12.86
N CYS A 124 3.64 6.35 -12.33
CA CYS A 124 3.05 7.44 -13.10
C CYS A 124 4.08 8.49 -13.53
N LEU A 125 5.28 8.54 -12.94
CA LEU A 125 6.26 9.61 -13.20
C LEU A 125 6.71 9.68 -14.68
N PRO A 126 7.22 8.61 -15.30
CA PRO A 126 7.59 8.64 -16.72
C PRO A 126 6.42 8.94 -17.66
N HIS A 127 5.21 8.48 -17.33
CA HIS A 127 4.01 8.79 -18.13
C HIS A 127 3.67 10.28 -18.00
N ALA A 128 3.60 10.80 -16.78
CA ALA A 128 3.32 12.21 -16.54
C ALA A 128 4.35 13.13 -17.21
N ALA A 129 5.63 12.74 -17.21
CA ALA A 129 6.69 13.45 -17.92
C ALA A 129 6.46 13.48 -19.44
N LEU A 130 6.11 12.34 -20.04
CA LEU A 130 5.78 12.26 -21.47
C LEU A 130 4.60 13.16 -21.83
N SER A 131 3.56 13.20 -21.00
CA SER A 131 2.38 14.05 -21.21
C SER A 131 2.65 15.56 -21.07
N LEU A 132 3.78 15.92 -20.45
CA LEU A 132 4.26 17.30 -20.32
C LEU A 132 5.38 17.62 -21.31
N ASP A 133 5.63 16.75 -22.30
CA ASP A 133 6.73 16.86 -23.26
C ASP A 133 8.13 16.98 -22.61
N ILE A 134 8.30 16.43 -21.39
CA ILE A 134 9.57 16.43 -20.67
C ILE A 134 10.44 15.27 -21.18
N PRO A 135 11.62 15.55 -21.77
CA PRO A 135 12.53 14.50 -22.21
C PRO A 135 13.05 13.67 -21.04
N LEU A 136 13.19 12.35 -21.25
CA LEU A 136 13.61 11.43 -20.19
C LEU A 136 14.96 11.81 -19.54
N HIS A 137 15.91 12.29 -20.33
CA HIS A 137 17.21 12.71 -19.81
C HIS A 137 17.09 13.93 -18.87
N GLU A 138 16.17 14.86 -19.13
CA GLU A 138 15.90 15.99 -18.22
C GLU A 138 15.21 15.51 -16.94
N LEU A 139 14.26 14.58 -17.05
CA LEU A 139 13.59 13.97 -15.90
C LEU A 139 14.58 13.38 -14.90
N THR A 140 15.57 12.60 -15.37
CA THR A 140 16.59 12.02 -14.49
C THR A 140 17.40 13.09 -13.74
N GLY A 141 17.81 14.16 -14.43
CA GLY A 141 18.54 15.26 -13.82
C GLY A 141 17.72 16.00 -12.75
N VAL A 142 16.42 16.20 -12.99
CA VAL A 142 15.52 16.82 -12.02
C VAL A 142 15.27 15.91 -10.81
N ILE A 143 15.07 14.61 -11.02
CA ILE A 143 14.86 13.64 -9.93
C ILE A 143 16.03 13.68 -8.93
N GLU A 144 17.27 13.75 -9.44
CA GLU A 144 18.48 13.74 -8.62
C GLU A 144 18.74 15.08 -7.92
N ASN A 145 18.53 16.19 -8.63
CA ASN A 145 19.00 17.50 -8.18
C ASN A 145 17.93 18.33 -7.47
N THR A 146 16.64 18.03 -7.67
CA THR A 146 15.56 18.83 -7.09
C THR A 146 15.13 18.33 -5.70
N THR A 147 14.44 19.20 -4.97
CA THR A 147 13.78 18.92 -3.69
C THR A 147 12.38 19.51 -3.79
N LEU A 148 11.36 18.78 -3.34
CA LEU A 148 10.03 19.39 -3.21
C LEU A 148 10.09 20.47 -2.13
N SER A 149 9.51 21.62 -2.42
CA SER A 149 9.48 22.79 -1.56
C SER A 149 8.67 22.55 -0.29
N SER A 150 7.67 21.66 -0.35
CA SER A 150 6.82 21.33 0.80
C SER A 150 6.51 19.83 0.95
N PRO A 151 6.68 19.25 2.15
CA PRO A 151 6.17 17.91 2.47
C PRO A 151 4.64 17.81 2.34
N SER A 152 3.91 18.94 2.36
CA SER A 152 2.44 18.95 2.37
C SER A 152 1.83 18.21 1.18
N LEU A 153 2.42 18.34 -0.02
CA LEU A 153 1.95 17.67 -1.23
C LEU A 153 2.00 16.13 -1.07
N ILE A 154 3.04 15.63 -0.39
CA ILE A 154 3.18 14.21 -0.08
C ILE A 154 2.18 13.79 1.03
N LEU A 155 1.95 14.65 2.02
CA LEU A 155 1.02 14.36 3.12
C LEU A 155 -0.45 14.31 2.67
N GLU A 156 -0.80 14.90 1.53
CA GLU A 156 -2.13 14.76 0.93
C GLU A 156 -2.50 13.30 0.60
N TYR A 157 -1.53 12.39 0.48
CA TYR A 157 -1.78 10.96 0.33
C TYR A 157 -2.40 10.31 1.58
N LEU A 158 -2.46 11.01 2.71
CA LEU A 158 -3.20 10.58 3.90
C LEU A 158 -4.69 10.92 3.85
N SER A 159 -5.13 11.81 2.96
CA SER A 159 -6.54 12.25 2.88
C SER A 159 -7.50 11.09 2.59
N GLU A 160 -7.13 10.19 1.69
CA GLU A 160 -7.92 9.00 1.38
C GLU A 160 -7.98 8.03 2.57
N LEU A 161 -6.86 7.82 3.25
CA LEU A 161 -6.80 6.98 4.44
C LEU A 161 -7.70 7.55 5.54
N ARG A 162 -7.60 8.86 5.81
CA ARG A 162 -8.47 9.58 6.76
C ARG A 162 -9.95 9.44 6.41
N THR A 163 -10.28 9.41 5.12
CA THR A 163 -11.66 9.20 4.66
C THR A 163 -12.14 7.79 4.99
N ARG A 164 -11.32 6.76 4.74
CA ARG A 164 -11.64 5.37 5.13
C ARG A 164 -11.74 5.20 6.66
N GLU A 165 -10.88 5.87 7.41
CA GLU A 165 -10.84 5.84 8.87
C GLU A 165 -12.10 6.40 9.55
N LYS A 166 -12.94 7.18 8.85
CA LYS A 166 -14.23 7.66 9.39
C LYS A 166 -15.13 6.50 9.81
N ASN A 167 -14.99 5.34 9.18
CA ASN A 167 -15.76 4.14 9.47
C ASN A 167 -15.00 3.11 10.32
N CYS A 168 -13.87 3.50 10.92
CA CYS A 168 -13.03 2.61 11.72
C CYS A 168 -13.07 2.98 13.21
N ASN A 169 -12.96 1.98 14.08
CA ASN A 169 -12.78 2.17 15.52
C ASN A 169 -11.34 2.60 15.85
N VAL A 170 -10.38 2.00 15.17
CA VAL A 170 -8.96 2.35 15.26
C VAL A 170 -8.58 3.20 14.06
N LYS A 171 -7.74 4.21 14.27
CA LYS A 171 -7.18 5.09 13.24
C LYS A 171 -5.67 5.10 13.38
N ILE A 172 -4.93 5.44 12.32
CA ILE A 172 -3.45 5.49 12.33
C ILE A 172 -2.88 6.66 11.53
N SER A 173 -3.68 7.39 10.75
CA SER A 173 -3.18 8.48 9.90
C SER A 173 -2.41 9.57 10.67
N ASP A 174 -2.75 9.84 11.93
CA ASP A 174 -2.04 10.76 12.83
C ASP A 174 -0.63 10.28 13.18
N TYR A 175 -0.46 8.96 13.41
CA TYR A 175 0.86 8.39 13.62
C TYR A 175 1.70 8.48 12.34
N LEU A 176 1.11 8.19 11.18
CA LEU A 176 1.82 8.28 9.91
C LEU A 176 2.28 9.70 9.63
N GLU A 177 1.40 10.69 9.81
CA GLU A 177 1.74 12.10 9.64
C GLU A 177 2.86 12.56 10.59
N SER A 178 2.75 12.23 11.87
CA SER A 178 3.73 12.65 12.88
C SER A 178 5.09 11.94 12.76
N ASN A 179 5.19 10.86 11.97
CA ASN A 179 6.42 10.10 11.73
C ASN A 179 6.90 10.13 10.28
N ALA A 180 6.14 10.74 9.36
CA ALA A 180 6.45 10.80 7.92
C ALA A 180 7.86 11.36 7.66
N CYS A 181 8.25 12.38 8.42
CA CYS A 181 9.56 13.02 8.29
C CYS A 181 10.63 12.47 9.25
N LYS A 182 10.33 11.43 10.02
CA LYS A 182 11.23 10.85 11.03
C LYS A 182 11.76 9.49 10.61
N SER A 183 10.95 8.74 9.87
CA SER A 183 11.24 7.35 9.54
C SER A 183 10.56 6.93 8.26
N TYR A 184 11.11 5.90 7.64
CA TYR A 184 10.45 5.16 6.58
C TYR A 184 9.26 4.37 7.12
N LEU A 185 8.09 4.48 6.48
CA LEU A 185 6.83 3.95 6.99
C LEU A 185 6.28 2.77 6.17
N PHE A 186 6.67 2.63 4.89
CA PHE A 186 6.07 1.68 3.96
C PHE A 186 7.05 1.08 2.97
N TYR A 187 7.13 -0.25 2.88
CA TYR A 187 7.82 -0.98 1.80
C TYR A 187 7.18 -0.76 0.43
N SER A 188 5.86 -0.73 0.37
CA SER A 188 5.05 -0.43 -0.81
C SER A 188 3.74 0.26 -0.38
N LEU A 189 2.87 0.61 -1.33
CA LEU A 189 1.62 1.33 -1.07
C LEU A 189 0.72 0.69 0.01
N ASN A 190 0.76 -0.64 0.16
CA ASN A 190 -0.05 -1.40 1.11
C ASN A 190 0.77 -2.24 2.10
N HIS A 191 2.11 -2.13 2.08
CA HIS A 191 3.02 -2.93 2.91
C HIS A 191 3.73 -2.04 3.94
N PRO A 192 3.11 -1.75 5.09
CA PRO A 192 3.74 -0.98 6.15
C PRO A 192 4.98 -1.68 6.73
N VAL A 193 5.90 -0.89 7.28
CA VAL A 193 7.02 -1.40 8.07
C VAL A 193 6.54 -1.91 9.44
N ASN A 194 7.41 -2.66 10.12
CA ASN A 194 7.11 -3.25 11.43
C ASN A 194 6.66 -2.21 12.47
N ASP A 195 7.22 -1.01 12.49
CA ASP A 195 6.81 0.03 13.44
C ASP A 195 5.37 0.50 13.25
N VAL A 196 4.92 0.68 12.00
CA VAL A 196 3.52 1.02 11.69
C VAL A 196 2.58 -0.13 12.08
N LEU A 197 2.97 -1.38 11.82
CA LEU A 197 2.19 -2.55 12.23
C LEU A 197 2.10 -2.68 13.75
N ARG A 198 3.21 -2.42 14.46
CA ARG A 198 3.26 -2.42 15.93
C ARG A 198 2.34 -1.34 16.51
N GLU A 199 2.38 -0.13 15.95
CA GLU A 199 1.47 0.94 16.35
C GLU A 199 0.00 0.55 16.14
N LEU A 200 -0.33 -0.03 14.98
CA LEU A 200 -1.71 -0.49 14.72
C LEU A 200 -2.14 -1.54 15.74
N CYS A 201 -1.31 -2.55 16.02
CA CYS A 201 -1.58 -3.56 17.04
C CYS A 201 -1.74 -2.95 18.43
N SER A 202 -0.93 -1.95 18.79
CA SER A 202 -1.02 -1.26 20.09
C SER A 202 -2.38 -0.57 20.23
N ARG A 203 -2.83 0.13 19.19
CA ARG A 203 -4.15 0.79 19.17
C ARG A 203 -5.32 -0.21 19.19
N ILE A 204 -5.17 -1.36 18.53
CA ILE A 204 -6.14 -2.47 18.62
C ILE A 204 -6.25 -2.95 20.07
N LEU A 205 -5.12 -3.20 20.75
CA LEU A 205 -5.15 -3.66 22.15
C LEU A 205 -5.74 -2.60 23.09
N ASN A 206 -5.41 -1.33 22.88
CA ASN A 206 -6.02 -0.22 23.62
C ASN A 206 -7.54 -0.15 23.43
N TYR A 207 -8.05 -0.39 22.22
CA TYR A 207 -9.50 -0.45 21.97
C TYR A 207 -10.19 -1.54 22.79
N TYR A 208 -9.51 -2.66 23.05
CA TYR A 208 -9.99 -3.75 23.89
C TYR A 208 -9.61 -3.62 25.37
N GLU A 209 -9.02 -2.49 25.79
CA GLU A 209 -8.54 -2.24 27.16
C GLU A 209 -7.51 -3.28 27.64
N LEU A 210 -6.68 -3.77 26.71
CA LEU A 210 -5.61 -4.72 26.99
C LEU A 210 -4.25 -4.02 27.06
N SER A 211 -3.29 -4.62 27.77
CA SER A 211 -1.91 -4.14 27.83
C SER A 211 -1.30 -4.08 26.42
N ASN A 212 -0.64 -2.97 26.10
CA ASN A 212 -0.12 -2.66 24.77
C ASN A 212 1.41 -2.58 24.69
N ASP A 213 2.13 -3.15 25.68
CA ASP A 213 3.58 -3.29 25.63
C ASP A 213 3.98 -4.40 24.65
N LEU A 214 3.91 -4.06 23.36
CA LEU A 214 4.12 -4.99 22.26
C LEU A 214 5.59 -5.13 21.89
N LYS A 215 6.06 -6.37 21.96
CA LYS A 215 7.31 -6.79 21.33
C LYS A 215 7.05 -7.15 19.87
N ILE A 216 7.97 -6.77 18.99
CA ILE A 216 7.92 -7.12 17.58
C ILE A 216 9.20 -7.81 17.15
N ARG A 217 9.10 -8.73 16.18
CA ARG A 217 10.27 -9.38 15.61
C ARG A 217 11.13 -8.37 14.85
N VAL A 218 12.45 -8.60 14.88
CA VAL A 218 13.41 -7.81 14.09
C VAL A 218 13.23 -8.05 12.59
N LYS A 219 12.91 -9.29 12.18
CA LYS A 219 12.66 -9.61 10.77
C LYS A 219 11.42 -8.85 10.26
N PRO A 220 11.51 -8.12 9.13
CA PRO A 220 10.36 -7.48 8.52
C PRO A 220 9.28 -8.45 8.07
N TYR A 221 8.00 -8.08 8.26
CA TYR A 221 6.86 -8.92 7.87
C TYR A 221 6.46 -8.81 6.40
N LEU A 222 6.40 -7.59 5.87
CA LEU A 222 5.85 -7.28 4.54
C LEU A 222 6.91 -6.73 3.58
N SER A 223 8.18 -7.03 3.83
CA SER A 223 9.29 -6.49 3.04
C SER A 223 9.59 -7.26 1.76
N ASN A 224 8.69 -8.16 1.36
CA ASN A 224 8.82 -8.99 0.17
C ASN A 224 8.50 -8.23 -1.12
N TYR A 225 8.06 -6.97 -1.05
CA TYR A 225 8.02 -6.08 -2.20
C TYR A 225 8.44 -4.71 -1.71
N ARG A 226 9.42 -4.11 -2.38
CA ARG A 226 9.92 -2.78 -2.02
C ARG A 226 9.88 -1.89 -3.24
N LEU A 227 9.18 -0.76 -3.08
CA LEU A 227 9.17 0.30 -4.06
C LEU A 227 10.34 1.25 -3.80
N PRO A 228 10.89 1.84 -4.87
CA PRO A 228 11.90 2.88 -4.78
C PRO A 228 11.32 4.15 -4.15
N ILE A 229 12.14 4.90 -3.42
CA ILE A 229 11.82 6.25 -2.98
C ILE A 229 12.67 7.21 -3.80
N TYR A 230 12.03 8.12 -4.53
CA TYR A 230 12.76 9.10 -5.32
C TYR A 230 13.55 10.07 -4.42
N PRO A 231 14.73 10.56 -4.87
CA PRO A 231 15.54 11.49 -4.10
C PRO A 231 14.76 12.74 -3.67
N PHE A 232 13.96 13.35 -4.56
CA PHE A 232 13.14 14.51 -4.18
C PHE A 232 12.12 14.21 -3.07
N VAL A 233 11.56 12.99 -3.02
CA VAL A 233 10.67 12.53 -1.92
C VAL A 233 11.47 12.33 -0.64
N SER A 234 12.62 11.65 -0.74
CA SER A 234 13.50 11.41 0.40
C SER A 234 13.98 12.71 1.04
N LYS A 235 14.35 13.71 0.22
CA LYS A 235 14.76 15.04 0.68
C LYS A 235 13.59 15.78 1.32
N ALA A 236 12.42 15.80 0.68
CA ALA A 236 11.22 16.46 1.21
C ALA A 236 10.78 15.90 2.57
N LEU A 237 10.88 14.58 2.74
CA LEU A 237 10.57 13.91 4.01
C LEU A 237 11.76 13.87 4.98
N GLY A 238 12.89 14.51 4.67
CA GLY A 238 14.06 14.53 5.56
C GLY A 238 14.61 13.13 5.91
N LEU A 239 14.45 12.14 5.03
CA LEU A 239 14.85 10.75 5.28
C LEU A 239 16.39 10.53 5.14
N SER A 240 17.19 11.60 5.29
CA SER A 240 18.64 11.61 5.08
C SER A 240 19.36 10.66 6.05
N GLY A 241 20.22 9.78 5.52
CA GLY A 241 21.11 8.94 6.33
C GLY A 241 21.21 7.46 5.93
N LYS A 242 20.51 7.01 4.88
CA LYS A 242 20.64 5.63 4.37
C LYS A 242 20.82 5.60 2.86
N PRO A 243 21.93 6.12 2.31
CA PRO A 243 22.23 5.97 0.88
C PRO A 243 22.58 4.52 0.49
N ASN A 244 22.63 3.59 1.44
CA ASN A 244 22.82 2.15 1.22
C ASN A 244 21.51 1.35 1.35
N TRP A 245 20.38 1.92 0.94
CA TRP A 245 19.25 1.05 0.57
C TRP A 245 19.71 0.31 -0.68
N PRO A 246 19.67 -1.03 -0.72
CA PRO A 246 20.10 -1.75 -1.91
C PRO A 246 19.26 -1.26 -3.09
N PHE A 247 19.91 -0.48 -3.94
CA PHE A 247 19.70 -0.52 -5.37
C PHE A 247 20.14 -1.93 -5.81
N GLY A 248 19.37 -2.98 -5.45
CA GLY A 248 19.55 -4.32 -5.97
C GLY A 248 19.47 -5.56 -5.04
N GLY A 249 18.63 -6.55 -5.38
CA GLY A 249 18.85 -8.00 -5.15
C GLY A 249 18.41 -8.93 -6.34
N ASP A 250 18.95 -10.14 -6.35
CA ASP A 250 19.10 -11.14 -7.44
C ASP A 250 17.78 -11.61 -8.11
N GLU A 251 17.83 -12.56 -9.05
CA GLU A 251 16.70 -13.13 -9.81
C GLU A 251 15.57 -13.76 -8.95
N ASN A 252 15.81 -13.93 -7.65
CA ASN A 252 14.83 -14.34 -6.62
C ASN A 252 14.38 -13.18 -5.72
N ASP A 253 14.71 -11.95 -6.10
CA ASP A 253 14.46 -10.75 -5.34
C ASP A 253 13.26 -10.01 -5.90
N HIS A 254 12.29 -9.82 -5.02
CA HIS A 254 11.04 -9.16 -5.33
C HIS A 254 11.14 -7.62 -5.16
N GLU A 255 12.35 -7.05 -5.21
CA GLU A 255 12.59 -5.62 -5.11
C GLU A 255 12.51 -4.97 -6.49
N MET A 256 11.64 -3.96 -6.65
CA MET A 256 11.64 -3.10 -7.83
C MET A 256 12.88 -2.21 -7.76
N ARG A 257 13.99 -2.70 -8.34
CA ARG A 257 15.24 -1.95 -8.44
C ARG A 257 15.06 -0.78 -9.42
N LEU A 258 15.12 0.44 -8.92
CA LEU A 258 15.38 1.62 -9.75
C LEU A 258 16.75 2.18 -9.41
N GLU A 259 17.80 1.70 -10.08
CA GLU A 259 18.96 2.56 -10.22
C GLU A 259 18.48 3.75 -11.07
N CYS A 260 18.49 4.97 -10.53
CA CYS A 260 18.04 6.16 -11.28
C CYS A 260 18.86 6.37 -12.57
N GLY A 261 20.01 5.71 -12.72
CA GLY A 261 20.81 5.64 -13.95
C GLY A 261 20.47 4.49 -14.92
N GLN A 262 19.59 3.56 -14.56
CA GLN A 262 19.10 2.51 -15.47
C GLN A 262 17.87 3.03 -16.20
N PHE A 263 18.11 3.70 -17.33
CA PHE A 263 17.12 4.16 -18.30
C PHE A 263 16.03 3.10 -18.59
N ASP A 264 16.37 1.82 -18.51
CA ASP A 264 15.47 0.67 -18.66
C ASP A 264 14.11 0.80 -17.98
N HIS A 265 14.01 1.30 -16.74
CA HIS A 265 12.69 1.46 -16.10
C HIS A 265 11.87 2.51 -16.83
N PHE A 266 12.39 3.73 -16.94
CA PHE A 266 11.64 4.80 -17.59
C PHE A 266 11.40 4.52 -19.08
N GLU A 267 12.34 3.90 -19.78
CA GLU A 267 12.18 3.46 -21.17
C GLU A 267 11.09 2.41 -21.30
N ARG A 268 11.00 1.42 -20.39
CA ARG A 268 9.89 0.45 -20.39
C ARG A 268 8.55 1.16 -20.26
N TYR A 269 8.43 2.09 -19.32
CA TYR A 269 7.16 2.78 -19.04
C TYR A 269 6.80 3.84 -20.10
N THR A 270 7.78 4.51 -20.71
CA THR A 270 7.53 5.43 -21.84
C THR A 270 7.24 4.67 -23.14
N THR A 271 7.93 3.55 -23.41
CA THR A 271 7.61 2.64 -24.52
C THR A 271 6.20 2.08 -24.42
N VAL A 272 5.81 1.74 -23.20
CA VAL A 272 4.43 1.43 -22.81
C VAL A 272 3.51 2.58 -23.19
N ALA A 273 3.77 3.79 -22.66
CA ALA A 273 2.85 4.91 -22.76
C ALA A 273 2.68 5.39 -24.20
N GLY A 274 3.70 5.27 -25.06
CA GLY A 274 3.69 5.71 -26.45
C GLY A 274 2.98 4.77 -27.44
N ARG A 275 2.58 3.56 -27.04
CA ARG A 275 1.96 2.57 -27.95
C ARG A 275 0.45 2.77 -28.07
N SER A 276 -0.09 2.60 -29.27
CA SER A 276 -1.55 2.69 -29.52
C SER A 276 -2.35 1.62 -28.77
N GLU A 277 -1.73 0.46 -28.56
CA GLU A 277 -2.24 -0.68 -27.81
C GLU A 277 -2.40 -0.37 -26.30
N TRP A 278 -1.96 0.82 -25.88
CA TRP A 278 -2.04 1.31 -24.50
C TRP A 278 -3.12 2.36 -24.26
N ASN A 279 -3.93 2.74 -25.25
CA ASN A 279 -4.93 3.80 -25.06
C ASN A 279 -5.88 3.52 -23.88
N GLU A 280 -6.39 2.28 -23.75
CA GLU A 280 -7.28 1.92 -22.63
C GLU A 280 -6.58 2.12 -21.27
N LEU A 281 -5.32 1.74 -21.19
CA LEU A 281 -4.59 1.83 -19.94
C LEU A 281 -4.10 3.25 -19.65
N ARG A 282 -3.77 4.00 -20.68
CA ARG A 282 -3.48 5.43 -20.61
C ARG A 282 -4.66 6.16 -19.96
N GLU A 283 -5.87 5.98 -20.47
CA GLU A 283 -7.09 6.58 -19.90
C GLU A 283 -7.29 6.20 -18.41
N ARG A 284 -7.00 4.96 -18.04
CA ARG A 284 -7.09 4.50 -16.64
C ARG A 284 -6.02 5.09 -15.73
N VAL A 285 -4.79 5.24 -16.22
CA VAL A 285 -3.72 5.90 -15.47
C VAL A 285 -4.03 7.38 -15.33
N GLU A 286 -4.44 8.04 -16.41
CA GLU A 286 -4.71 9.48 -16.45
C GLU A 286 -5.95 9.88 -15.65
N SER A 287 -6.91 8.98 -15.46
CA SER A 287 -8.05 9.19 -14.56
C SER A 287 -7.74 8.90 -13.08
N ASN A 288 -6.54 8.39 -12.77
CA ASN A 288 -6.15 8.11 -11.39
C ASN A 288 -5.69 9.39 -10.67
N GLY A 289 -6.19 9.63 -9.46
CA GLY A 289 -5.79 10.80 -8.66
C GLY A 289 -4.29 10.89 -8.40
N VAL A 290 -3.58 9.77 -8.34
CA VAL A 290 -2.12 9.72 -8.20
C VAL A 290 -1.40 10.28 -9.43
N TYR A 291 -1.92 10.06 -10.63
CA TYR A 291 -1.35 10.63 -11.86
C TYR A 291 -1.41 12.16 -11.84
N HIS A 292 -2.55 12.74 -11.47
CA HIS A 292 -2.69 14.19 -11.36
C HIS A 292 -1.76 14.79 -10.29
N LYS A 293 -1.60 14.12 -9.14
CA LYS A 293 -0.62 14.52 -8.13
C LYS A 293 0.82 14.39 -8.64
N THR A 294 1.11 13.41 -9.49
CA THR A 294 2.41 13.26 -10.14
C THR A 294 2.70 14.41 -11.11
N ILE A 295 1.69 14.87 -11.86
CA ILE A 295 1.79 16.10 -12.69
C ILE A 295 2.07 17.33 -11.82
N GLN A 296 1.40 17.47 -10.67
CA GLN A 296 1.68 18.55 -9.72
C GLN A 296 3.10 18.51 -9.17
N ILE A 297 3.60 17.31 -8.83
CA ILE A 297 5.00 17.08 -8.44
C ILE A 297 5.92 17.57 -9.56
N LEU A 298 5.68 17.18 -10.81
CA LEU A 298 6.50 17.60 -11.95
C LEU A 298 6.51 19.12 -12.14
N HIS A 299 5.36 19.80 -12.01
CA HIS A 299 5.29 21.26 -12.04
C HIS A 299 6.00 21.97 -10.89
N GLU A 300 6.24 21.29 -9.76
CA GLU A 300 7.00 21.86 -8.65
C GLU A 300 8.50 21.69 -8.85
N VAL A 301 8.91 20.68 -9.61
CA VAL A 301 10.33 20.34 -9.80
C VAL A 301 10.93 20.79 -11.14
N PHE A 302 10.10 21.20 -12.11
CA PHE A 302 10.45 21.82 -13.40
C PHE A 302 9.97 23.27 -13.44
#